data_AF-A0A935WJ61-F1
#
_entry.id   AF-A0A935WJ61-F1
#
_cell.length_a   1.000
_cell.length_b   1.000
_cell.length_c   1.000
_cell.angle_alpha   90.00
_cell.angle_beta   90.00
_cell.angle_gamma   90.00
#
_symmetry.space_group_name_H-M   'P 1'
#
loop_
_entity.id
_entity.type
_entity.pdbx_description
1 polymer ?
#
loop_
_entity_poly.entity_id
_entity_poly.type
_entity_poly.pdbx_seq_one_letter_code
_entity_poly.pdbx_strand_id
1 'polypeptide(L)'
;MSDRSPTPAPAEPPDASSVRRYGLAAMTVVVVLVGALVWMASWASAGPATAEEVVALRCLTTDDALAGLAAVLRDEPASSVRSREGARVVSIRTTPALLERARAWLTEHDTGCEAP
;
A
#
# COMPACT_ATOMS: atom_id res chain seq x y z
N MET A 1 -55.73 -59.11 8.61
CA MET A 1 -54.49 -58.50 8.07
C MET A 1 -54.35 -57.14 8.72
N SER A 2 -53.55 -57.03 9.77
CA SER A 2 -53.28 -55.74 10.44
C SER A 2 -51.88 -55.30 10.09
N ASP A 3 -51.83 -54.26 9.27
CA ASP A 3 -50.66 -53.52 8.85
C ASP A 3 -50.01 -52.86 10.08
N ARG A 4 -48.78 -53.23 10.42
CA ARG A 4 -47.97 -52.54 11.44
C ARG A 4 -46.98 -51.65 10.70
N SER A 5 -47.34 -50.38 10.52
CA SER A 5 -46.37 -49.35 10.17
C SER A 5 -45.30 -49.25 11.26
N PRO A 6 -44.00 -49.33 10.93
CA PRO A 6 -42.94 -49.18 11.93
C PRO A 6 -42.88 -47.74 12.42
N THR A 7 -42.98 -47.57 13.74
CA THR A 7 -42.75 -46.30 14.43
C THR A 7 -41.31 -45.83 14.19
N PRO A 8 -41.07 -44.57 13.78
CA PRO A 8 -39.71 -44.06 13.62
C PRO A 8 -39.00 -43.99 14.97
N ALA A 9 -37.79 -44.56 15.03
CA ALA A 9 -36.96 -44.53 16.23
C ALA A 9 -36.60 -43.09 16.62
N PRO A 10 -36.50 -42.78 17.93
CA PRO A 10 -36.12 -41.46 18.40
C PRO A 10 -34.69 -41.12 17.93
N ALA A 11 -34.50 -39.91 17.41
CA ALA A 11 -33.19 -39.41 16.98
C ALA A 11 -32.20 -39.44 18.17
N GLU A 12 -31.12 -40.18 18.03
CA GLU A 12 -30.07 -40.25 19.05
C GLU A 12 -29.47 -38.87 19.31
N PRO A 13 -29.27 -38.49 20.59
CA PRO A 13 -28.61 -37.23 20.91
C PRO A 13 -27.16 -37.25 20.42
N PRO A 14 -26.65 -36.13 19.88
CA PRO A 14 -25.29 -36.09 19.36
C PRO A 14 -24.27 -36.38 20.47
N ASP A 15 -23.37 -37.33 20.21
CA ASP A 15 -22.33 -37.74 21.13
C ASP A 15 -21.52 -36.54 21.65
N ALA A 16 -21.28 -36.49 22.97
CA ALA A 16 -20.51 -35.43 23.61
C ALA A 16 -19.08 -35.26 23.04
N SER A 17 -18.53 -36.33 22.46
CA SER A 17 -17.24 -36.34 21.76
C SER A 17 -17.29 -35.58 20.43
N SER A 18 -18.41 -35.67 19.70
CA SER A 18 -18.65 -34.92 18.47
C SER A 18 -18.77 -33.43 18.77
N VAL A 19 -19.52 -33.05 19.81
CA VAL A 19 -19.66 -31.65 20.23
C VAL A 19 -18.31 -31.01 20.59
N ARG A 20 -17.43 -31.74 21.30
CA ARG A 20 -16.07 -31.27 21.60
C ARG A 20 -15.19 -31.10 20.35
N ARG A 21 -15.25 -32.05 19.40
CA ARG A 21 -14.47 -31.97 18.15
C ARG A 21 -14.95 -30.81 17.27
N TYR A 22 -16.26 -30.62 17.13
CA TYR A 22 -16.81 -29.48 16.39
C TYR A 22 -16.49 -28.14 17.06
N GLY A 23 -16.51 -28.09 18.40
CA GLY A 23 -16.10 -26.90 19.15
C GLY A 23 -14.63 -26.51 18.92
N LEU A 24 -13.71 -27.48 18.98
CA LEU A 24 -12.28 -27.28 18.70
C LEU A 24 -12.02 -26.87 17.24
N ALA A 25 -12.69 -27.53 16.29
CA ALA A 25 -12.59 -27.20 14.87
C ALA A 25 -13.08 -25.77 14.59
N ALA A 26 -14.23 -25.39 15.13
CA ALA A 26 -14.77 -24.04 15.00
C ALA A 26 -13.82 -22.98 15.59
N MET A 27 -13.24 -23.24 16.76
CA MET A 27 -12.26 -22.34 17.37
C MET A 27 -11.02 -22.17 16.50
N THR A 28 -10.52 -23.27 15.92
CA THR A 28 -9.35 -23.24 15.03
C THR A 28 -9.65 -22.41 13.78
N VAL A 29 -10.82 -22.59 13.18
CA VAL A 29 -11.27 -21.80 12.03
C VAL A 29 -11.36 -20.32 12.39
N VAL A 30 -11.94 -19.97 13.54
CA VAL A 30 -12.02 -18.58 13.99
C VAL A 30 -10.63 -17.98 14.19
N VAL A 31 -9.70 -18.69 14.84
CA VAL A 31 -8.33 -18.22 15.04
C VAL A 31 -7.62 -18.01 13.71
N VAL A 32 -7.77 -18.92 12.75
CA VAL A 32 -7.19 -18.80 11.40
C VAL A 32 -7.79 -17.61 10.65
N LEU A 33 -9.11 -17.43 10.69
CA LEU A 33 -9.79 -16.31 10.03
C LEU A 33 -9.39 -14.96 10.64
N VAL A 34 -9.33 -14.87 11.97
CA VAL A 34 -8.88 -13.64 12.66
C VAL A 34 -7.42 -13.38 12.38
N GLY A 35 -6.56 -14.40 12.44
CA GLY A 35 -5.14 -14.28 12.10
C GLY A 35 -4.94 -13.82 10.66
N ALA A 36 -5.70 -14.39 9.71
CA ALA A 36 -5.69 -13.97 8.33
C ALA A 36 -6.19 -12.52 8.17
N LEU A 37 -7.27 -12.12 8.83
CA LEU A 37 -7.76 -10.73 8.80
C LEU A 37 -6.76 -9.73 9.37
N VAL A 38 -6.09 -10.06 10.48
CA VAL A 38 -5.07 -9.22 11.10
C VAL A 38 -3.83 -9.12 10.21
N TRP A 39 -3.36 -10.25 9.68
CA TRP A 39 -2.32 -10.26 8.66
C TRP A 39 -2.77 -9.40 7.48
N MET A 40 -4.05 -9.48 7.10
CA MET A 40 -4.57 -8.74 5.95
C MET A 40 -4.59 -7.22 6.15
N ALA A 41 -5.02 -6.78 7.33
CA ALA A 41 -4.98 -5.40 7.73
C ALA A 41 -3.54 -4.86 7.87
N SER A 42 -2.58 -5.73 8.19
CA SER A 42 -1.18 -5.34 8.38
C SER A 42 -0.47 -4.93 7.08
N TRP A 43 -0.86 -5.45 5.91
CA TRP A 43 -0.30 -4.97 4.62
C TRP A 43 -1.11 -3.81 4.04
N ALA A 44 -2.37 -3.66 4.43
CA ALA A 44 -3.18 -2.50 4.04
C ALA A 44 -2.76 -1.19 4.73
N SER A 45 -2.03 -1.27 5.86
CA SER A 45 -1.51 -0.09 6.58
C SER A 45 -0.14 0.39 6.09
N ALA A 46 0.47 -0.30 5.11
CA ALA A 46 1.58 0.26 4.37
C ALA A 46 1.03 1.39 3.49
N GLY A 47 1.09 2.63 4.00
CA GLY A 47 0.73 3.82 3.25
C GLY A 47 1.46 3.90 1.90
N PRO A 48 1.06 4.80 0.99
CA PRO A 48 1.69 4.90 -0.33
C PRO A 48 3.22 5.03 -0.14
N ALA A 49 3.96 4.07 -0.68
CA ALA A 49 5.41 4.05 -0.58
C ALA A 49 5.94 5.33 -1.25
N THR A 50 6.33 6.31 -0.43
CA THR A 50 6.99 7.52 -0.92
C THR A 50 8.46 7.19 -1.15
N ALA A 51 8.95 7.50 -2.33
CA ALA A 51 10.35 7.40 -2.72
C ALA A 51 10.99 8.78 -2.58
N GLU A 52 12.28 8.80 -2.24
CA GLU A 52 13.09 10.01 -2.21
C GLU A 52 14.22 9.90 -3.24
N GLU A 53 14.33 10.89 -4.11
CA GLU A 53 15.39 10.98 -5.12
C GLU A 53 16.08 12.33 -5.02
N VAL A 54 17.41 12.33 -5.20
CA VAL A 54 18.24 13.53 -5.17
C VAL A 54 18.76 13.77 -6.58
N VAL A 55 18.36 14.90 -7.17
CA VAL A 55 18.74 15.29 -8.54
C VAL A 55 19.69 16.47 -8.48
N ALA A 56 20.84 16.34 -9.12
CA ALA A 56 21.76 17.46 -9.35
C ALA A 56 21.33 18.22 -10.62
N LEU A 57 21.07 19.52 -10.47
CA LEU A 57 20.73 20.43 -11.54
C LEU A 57 22.01 20.96 -12.20
N ARG A 58 22.03 21.02 -13.53
CA ARG A 58 23.14 21.55 -14.32
C ARG A 58 22.92 23.01 -14.68
N CYS A 59 21.71 23.33 -15.10
CA CYS A 59 21.35 24.58 -15.77
C CYS A 59 20.30 25.37 -15.00
N LEU A 60 19.33 24.67 -14.41
CA LEU A 60 18.29 25.30 -13.62
C LEU A 60 18.82 25.84 -12.29
N THR A 61 18.30 26.99 -11.88
CA THR A 61 18.44 27.44 -10.50
C THR A 61 17.58 26.56 -9.59
N THR A 62 17.94 26.50 -8.31
CA THR A 62 17.14 25.76 -7.33
C THR A 62 15.72 26.29 -7.20
N ASP A 63 15.51 27.60 -7.36
CA ASP A 63 14.19 28.24 -7.28
C ASP A 63 13.31 27.92 -8.49
N ASP A 64 13.87 27.98 -9.70
CA ASP A 64 13.14 27.63 -10.93
C ASP A 64 12.74 26.16 -10.94
N ALA A 65 13.66 25.28 -10.49
CA ALA A 65 13.37 23.87 -10.33
C ALA A 65 12.28 23.63 -9.27
N LEU A 66 12.32 24.33 -8.13
CA LEU A 66 11.29 24.23 -7.09
C LEU A 66 9.92 24.69 -7.61
N ALA A 67 9.85 25.81 -8.33
CA ALA A 67 8.60 26.33 -8.88
C ALA A 67 8.01 25.40 -9.94
N GLY A 68 8.84 24.87 -10.84
CA GLY A 68 8.41 23.91 -11.85
C GLY A 68 7.98 22.58 -11.25
N LEU A 69 8.75 22.04 -10.31
CA LEU A 69 8.40 20.81 -9.59
C LEU A 69 7.13 20.98 -8.76
N ALA A 70 6.91 22.14 -8.14
CA ALA A 70 5.66 22.43 -7.42
C ALA A 70 4.44 22.39 -8.35
N ALA A 71 4.58 22.82 -9.61
CA ALA A 71 3.52 22.68 -10.60
C ALA A 71 3.27 21.21 -11.00
N VAL A 72 4.34 20.41 -11.15
CA VAL A 72 4.25 18.98 -11.50
C VAL A 72 3.68 18.14 -10.34
N LEU A 73 3.98 18.52 -9.10
CA LEU A 73 3.61 17.80 -7.88
C LEU A 73 2.34 18.33 -7.20
N ARG A 74 1.68 19.34 -7.79
CA ARG A 74 0.53 20.04 -7.22
C ARG A 74 -0.63 19.12 -6.81
N ASP A 75 -0.75 17.96 -7.45
CA ASP A 75 -1.83 17.00 -7.21
C ASP A 75 -1.55 16.04 -6.03
N GLU A 76 -0.39 16.10 -5.37
CA GLU A 76 -0.03 15.23 -4.25
C GLU A 76 0.29 16.01 -2.96
N PRO A 77 -0.58 15.93 -1.93
CA PRO A 77 -0.37 16.63 -0.66
C PRO A 77 0.78 16.05 0.18
N ALA A 78 1.26 14.84 -0.13
CA ALA A 78 2.37 14.20 0.57
C ALA A 78 3.75 14.48 -0.08
N SER A 79 3.79 15.28 -1.13
CA SER A 79 5.04 15.61 -1.81
C SER A 79 5.85 16.67 -1.06
N SER A 80 7.16 16.47 -0.93
CA SER A 80 8.07 17.46 -0.37
C SER A 80 9.29 17.62 -1.27
N VAL A 81 9.61 18.87 -1.60
CA VAL A 81 10.82 19.21 -2.36
C VAL A 81 11.70 20.08 -1.46
N ARG A 82 12.98 19.73 -1.34
CA ARG A 82 13.97 20.55 -0.64
C ARG A 82 15.13 20.84 -1.58
N SER A 83 15.56 22.09 -1.62
CA SER A 83 16.82 22.48 -2.24
C SER A 83 17.88 22.65 -1.15
N ARG A 84 19.15 22.47 -1.53
CA ARG A 84 20.27 22.82 -0.67
C ARG A 84 20.97 24.04 -1.24
N GLU A 85 20.87 25.17 -0.56
CA GLU A 85 21.56 26.41 -0.94
C GLU A 85 23.08 26.16 -1.11
N GLY A 86 23.63 26.55 -2.26
CA GLY A 86 25.05 26.40 -2.59
C GLY A 86 25.44 25.11 -3.34
N ALA A 87 24.58 24.08 -3.36
CA ALA A 87 24.72 22.93 -4.24
C ALA A 87 23.50 22.91 -5.16
N ARG A 88 23.68 23.02 -6.48
CA ARG A 88 22.58 22.93 -7.47
C ARG A 88 21.95 21.53 -7.43
N VAL A 89 21.22 21.22 -6.37
CA VAL A 89 20.75 19.89 -6.00
C VAL A 89 19.38 20.03 -5.34
N VAL A 90 18.46 19.18 -5.76
CA VAL A 90 17.07 19.15 -5.27
C VAL A 90 16.74 17.73 -4.84
N SER A 91 16.23 17.56 -3.63
CA SER A 91 15.67 16.30 -3.15
C SER A 91 14.15 16.33 -3.29
N ILE A 92 13.59 15.34 -3.96
CA ILE A 92 12.18 15.18 -4.24
C ILE A 92 11.70 13.93 -3.52
N ARG A 93 10.72 14.08 -2.63
CA ARG A 93 10.05 12.96 -1.96
C ARG A 93 8.59 12.92 -2.37
N THR A 94 8.17 11.87 -3.07
CA THR A 94 6.80 11.69 -3.57
C THR A 94 6.54 10.22 -3.95
N THR A 95 5.37 9.88 -4.50
CA THR A 95 5.08 8.55 -5.02
C THR A 95 5.93 8.23 -6.27
N PRO A 96 6.31 6.96 -6.51
CA PRO A 96 7.17 6.60 -7.64
C PRO A 96 6.61 7.03 -9.00
N ALA A 97 5.29 6.99 -9.18
CA ALA A 97 4.64 7.45 -10.42
C ALA A 97 4.81 8.96 -10.69
N LEU A 98 4.90 9.78 -9.63
CA LEU A 98 5.13 11.22 -9.76
C LEU A 98 6.60 11.58 -9.78
N LEU A 99 7.43 10.77 -9.11
CA LEU A 99 8.88 10.89 -9.17
C LEU A 99 9.36 10.80 -10.62
N GLU A 100 8.83 9.85 -11.40
CA GLU A 100 9.11 9.72 -12.83
C GLU A 100 8.69 10.95 -13.64
N ARG A 101 7.53 11.57 -13.33
CA ARG A 101 7.09 12.81 -13.99
C ARG A 101 8.00 13.98 -13.66
N ALA A 102 8.36 14.13 -12.38
CA ALA A 102 9.29 15.15 -11.92
C ALA A 102 10.66 15.00 -12.58
N ARG A 103 11.16 13.76 -12.69
CA ARG A 103 12.40 13.42 -13.38
C ARG A 103 12.36 13.74 -14.87
N ALA A 104 11.27 13.39 -15.54
CA ALA A 104 11.08 13.70 -16.96
C ALA A 104 11.11 15.22 -17.20
N TRP A 105 10.38 15.98 -16.38
CA TRP A 105 10.36 17.44 -16.45
C TRP A 105 11.74 18.05 -16.24
N LEU A 106 12.48 17.57 -15.22
CA LEU A 106 13.86 18.02 -14.97
C LEU A 106 14.78 17.68 -16.14
N THR A 107 14.65 16.50 -16.74
CA THR A 107 15.49 16.12 -17.89
C THR A 107 15.20 17.01 -19.10
N GLU A 108 13.94 17.37 -19.33
CA GLU A 108 13.53 18.26 -20.42
C GLU A 108 14.01 19.70 -20.19
N HIS A 109 13.93 20.21 -18.96
CA HIS A 109 14.21 21.63 -18.66
C HIS A 109 15.66 21.89 -18.22
N ASP A 110 16.41 20.87 -17.80
CA ASP A 110 17.82 20.98 -17.38
C ASP A 110 18.81 20.73 -18.53
N THR A 111 18.34 20.49 -19.76
CA THR A 111 19.18 20.16 -20.93
C THR A 111 19.62 21.38 -21.77
N GLY A 112 19.32 22.60 -21.33
CA GLY A 112 19.51 23.84 -22.12
C GLY A 112 20.86 24.55 -22.02
N CYS A 113 21.85 24.07 -21.27
CA CYS A 113 23.18 24.69 -21.29
C CYS A 113 23.96 24.23 -22.50
N GLU A 114 23.86 24.96 -23.59
CA GLU A 114 24.92 24.97 -24.59
C GLU A 114 26.22 25.41 -23.87
N ALA A 115 27.25 24.56 -23.93
CA ALA A 115 28.53 24.84 -23.29
C ALA A 115 29.17 26.09 -23.92
N PRO A 116 29.78 26.99 -23.12
CA PRO A 116 30.57 28.10 -23.67
C PRO A 116 31.82 27.61 -24.41
#